data_AF-A0A9X9F2A9-F1
#
_entry.id   AF-A0A9X9F2A9-F1
#
_cell.length_a   1.000
_cell.length_b   1.000
_cell.length_c   1.000
_cell.angle_alpha   90.00
_cell.angle_beta   90.00
_cell.angle_gamma   90.00
#
_symmetry.space_group_name_H-M   'P 1'
#
loop_
_entity.id
_entity.type
_entity.pdbx_description
1 polymer ?
#
loop_
_entity_poly.entity_id
_entity_poly.type
_entity_poly.pdbx_seq_one_letter_code
_entity_poly.pdbx_strand_id
1 'polypeptide(L)'
;EEDHKKYIDGKINSITYLTNSWGKIYIECIEGDNHSDFPKFWGGTGTPMISEKAKQVLEPLIGDNVEFLPLLRNSTSEVYYLVHVLNVLDAIDGDKAIFKKLITGLIVG
;
A
#
# COMPACT_ATOMS: atom_id res chain seq x y z
N GLU A 1 14.47 -9.38 -1.60
CA GLU A 1 14.78 -9.13 -0.17
C GLU A 1 15.51 -7.81 0.05
N GLU A 2 16.50 -7.47 -0.78
CA GLU A 2 17.24 -6.19 -0.71
C GLU A 2 16.34 -4.96 -1.00
N ASP A 3 15.50 -5.03 -2.03
CA ASP A 3 14.53 -3.96 -2.35
C ASP A 3 13.48 -3.75 -1.25
N HIS A 4 13.04 -4.84 -0.61
CA HIS A 4 12.05 -4.78 0.46
C HIS A 4 12.61 -4.00 1.66
N LYS A 5 13.82 -4.33 2.11
CA LYS A 5 14.53 -3.55 3.16
C LYS A 5 14.77 -2.10 2.75
N LYS A 6 15.09 -1.87 1.47
CA LYS A 6 15.46 -0.54 0.98
C LYS A 6 14.27 0.41 0.85
N TYR A 7 13.11 -0.08 0.39
CA TYR A 7 11.99 0.78 0.01
C TYR A 7 10.74 0.61 0.88
N ILE A 8 10.59 -0.54 1.53
CA ILE A 8 9.33 -0.93 2.20
C ILE A 8 9.48 -0.82 3.72
N ASP A 9 10.49 -1.48 4.30
CA ASP A 9 10.67 -1.58 5.75
C ASP A 9 10.78 -0.21 6.43
N GLY A 10 9.83 0.08 7.32
CA GLY A 10 9.80 1.30 8.15
C GLY A 10 9.56 2.61 7.38
N LYS A 11 9.49 2.59 6.04
CA LYS A 11 9.35 3.79 5.21
C LYS A 11 7.91 4.09 4.84
N ILE A 12 7.17 3.05 4.47
CA ILE A 12 5.80 3.16 3.96
C ILE A 12 4.76 3.56 5.04
N ASN A 13 5.12 3.44 6.31
CA ASN A 13 4.26 3.90 7.41
C ASN A 13 4.64 5.32 7.90
N SER A 14 5.49 6.02 7.15
CA SER A 14 5.93 7.38 7.48
C SER A 14 5.21 8.41 6.62
N ILE A 15 5.21 9.68 7.03
CA ILE A 15 4.66 10.79 6.23
C ILE A 15 5.69 11.43 5.28
N THR A 16 6.81 10.75 5.03
CA THR A 16 7.90 11.28 4.22
C THR A 16 7.69 10.93 2.75
N TYR A 17 7.75 11.91 1.85
CA TYR A 17 7.73 11.65 0.42
C TYR A 17 8.85 10.69 0.01
N LEU A 18 8.47 9.57 -0.61
CA LEU A 18 9.37 8.53 -1.08
C LEU A 18 9.62 8.60 -2.58
N THR A 19 8.81 9.35 -3.34
CA THR A 19 8.90 9.46 -4.82
C THR A 19 10.33 9.69 -5.34
N ASN A 20 11.11 10.58 -4.71
CA ASN A 20 12.49 10.87 -5.13
C ASN A 20 13.49 9.73 -4.86
N SER A 21 13.17 8.85 -3.93
CA SER A 21 13.99 7.71 -3.54
C SER A 21 13.44 6.38 -4.06
N TRP A 22 12.29 6.40 -4.74
CA TRP A 22 11.59 5.21 -5.18
C TRP A 22 12.27 4.58 -6.40
N GLY A 23 12.65 3.32 -6.27
CA GLY A 23 13.29 2.57 -7.35
C GLY A 23 12.28 1.93 -8.30
N LYS A 24 12.80 1.28 -9.33
CA LYS A 24 12.02 0.32 -10.13
C LYS A 24 11.88 -0.97 -9.31
N ILE A 25 10.75 -1.13 -8.64
CA ILE A 25 10.46 -2.33 -7.86
C ILE A 25 9.62 -3.27 -8.71
N TYR A 26 10.06 -4.52 -8.78
CA TYR A 26 9.37 -5.56 -9.53
C TYR A 26 8.52 -6.42 -8.62
N ILE A 27 7.34 -6.79 -9.08
CA ILE A 27 6.40 -7.66 -8.39
C ILE A 27 5.99 -8.84 -9.26
N GLU A 28 5.61 -9.92 -8.58
CA GLU A 28 5.04 -11.13 -9.17
C GLU A 28 3.61 -11.31 -8.69
N CYS A 29 2.80 -11.91 -9.56
CA CYS A 29 1.45 -12.30 -9.20
C CYS A 29 1.49 -13.73 -8.66
N ILE A 30 0.84 -13.99 -7.54
CA ILE A 30 0.65 -15.34 -7.03
C ILE A 30 -0.43 -16.00 -7.89
N GLU A 31 -0.15 -17.18 -8.45
CA GLU A 31 -1.08 -17.90 -9.33
C GLU A 31 -2.43 -18.17 -8.66
N GLY A 32 -3.52 -18.05 -9.43
CA GLY A 32 -4.87 -18.43 -9.03
C GLY A 32 -5.78 -17.29 -8.59
N ASP A 33 -5.32 -16.03 -8.58
CA ASP A 33 -6.16 -14.87 -8.28
C ASP A 33 -6.70 -14.18 -9.55
N ASN A 34 -7.91 -13.65 -9.44
CA ASN A 34 -8.52 -12.87 -10.52
C ASN A 34 -7.90 -11.47 -10.58
N HIS A 35 -7.88 -10.87 -11.78
CA HIS A 35 -7.49 -9.48 -11.92
C HIS A 35 -8.41 -8.57 -11.10
N SER A 36 -7.82 -7.67 -10.31
CA SER A 36 -8.53 -6.74 -9.43
C SER A 36 -7.92 -5.34 -9.57
N ASP A 37 -8.77 -4.33 -9.40
CA ASP A 37 -8.36 -2.93 -9.29
C ASP A 37 -7.73 -2.61 -7.90
N PHE A 38 -7.95 -3.48 -6.90
CA PHE A 38 -7.38 -3.42 -5.55
C PHE A 38 -6.78 -4.79 -5.14
N PRO A 39 -5.70 -5.24 -5.79
CA PRO A 39 -5.04 -6.48 -5.44
C PRO A 39 -4.38 -6.38 -4.05
N LYS A 40 -4.28 -7.51 -3.35
CA LYS A 40 -3.54 -7.57 -2.08
C LYS A 40 -2.04 -7.46 -2.33
N PHE A 41 -1.38 -6.52 -1.67
CA PHE A 41 0.08 -6.45 -1.63
C PHE A 41 0.64 -7.32 -0.50
N TRP A 42 1.49 -8.27 -0.85
CA TRP A 42 2.10 -9.21 0.10
C TRP A 42 3.47 -8.74 0.64
N GLY A 43 3.77 -7.44 0.56
CA GLY A 43 5.02 -6.86 1.09
C GLY A 43 5.00 -6.50 2.57
N GLY A 44 3.99 -6.92 3.34
CA GLY A 44 4.01 -6.82 4.81
C GLY A 44 3.71 -5.44 5.42
N THR A 45 3.23 -4.46 4.64
CA THR A 45 2.96 -3.10 5.15
C THR A 45 1.49 -2.80 5.42
N GLY A 46 0.57 -3.64 4.92
CA GLY A 46 -0.88 -3.36 4.96
C GLY A 46 -1.32 -2.23 4.01
N THR A 47 -0.39 -1.64 3.26
CA THR A 47 -0.65 -0.55 2.31
C THR A 47 -1.47 -1.04 1.12
N PRO A 48 -2.50 -0.30 0.71
CA PRO A 48 -3.26 -0.62 -0.48
C PRO A 48 -2.38 -0.59 -1.74
N MET A 49 -2.56 -1.58 -2.60
CA MET A 49 -2.06 -1.58 -3.96
C MET A 49 -3.23 -1.45 -4.92
N ILE A 50 -3.07 -0.64 -5.97
CA ILE A 50 -4.13 -0.34 -6.93
C ILE A 50 -3.63 -0.46 -8.37
N SER A 51 -4.56 -0.75 -9.29
CA SER A 51 -4.28 -0.71 -10.73
C SER A 51 -4.11 0.72 -11.24
N GLU A 52 -3.51 0.88 -12.43
CA GLU A 52 -3.46 2.17 -13.14
C GLU A 52 -4.87 2.77 -13.36
N LYS A 53 -5.86 1.93 -13.68
CA LYS A 53 -7.25 2.38 -13.88
C LYS A 53 -7.84 2.95 -12.58
N ALA A 54 -7.61 2.30 -11.44
CA ALA A 54 -8.05 2.79 -10.14
C ALA A 54 -7.32 4.09 -9.76
N LYS A 55 -6.01 4.19 -10.05
CA LYS A 55 -5.25 5.44 -9.85
C LYS A 55 -5.89 6.61 -10.58
N GLN A 56 -6.24 6.46 -11.85
CA GLN A 56 -6.87 7.54 -12.64
C GLN A 56 -8.19 8.04 -12.05
N VAL A 57 -8.95 7.17 -11.38
CA VAL A 57 -10.19 7.54 -10.70
C VAL A 57 -9.93 8.21 -9.34
N LEU A 58 -8.93 7.72 -8.59
CA LEU A 58 -8.67 8.16 -7.22
C LEU A 58 -7.79 9.41 -7.14
N GLU A 59 -6.83 9.58 -8.06
CA GLU A 59 -5.85 10.66 -8.04
C GLU A 59 -6.49 12.06 -7.95
N PRO A 60 -7.58 12.39 -8.69
CA PRO A 60 -8.26 13.68 -8.53
C PRO A 60 -8.93 13.89 -7.17
N LEU A 61 -9.19 12.81 -6.41
CA LEU A 61 -9.93 12.85 -5.15
C LEU A 61 -9.00 12.89 -3.94
N ILE A 62 -7.87 12.19 -4.02
CA ILE A 62 -6.97 11.98 -2.86
C ILE A 62 -5.51 12.34 -3.13
N GLY A 63 -5.14 12.74 -4.35
CA GLY A 63 -3.75 12.96 -4.77
C GLY A 63 -2.98 13.99 -3.94
N ASP A 64 -3.67 14.95 -3.32
CA ASP A 64 -3.03 15.92 -2.42
C ASP A 64 -2.58 15.31 -1.08
N ASN A 65 -3.12 14.15 -0.71
CA ASN A 65 -2.89 13.50 0.60
C ASN A 65 -2.10 12.19 0.49
N VAL A 66 -1.81 11.73 -0.73
CA VAL A 66 -1.13 10.46 -0.99
C VAL A 66 -0.11 10.61 -2.11
N GLU A 67 0.91 9.75 -2.13
CA GLU A 67 1.72 9.53 -3.33
C GLU A 67 1.47 8.12 -3.87
N PHE A 68 1.46 8.01 -5.19
CA PHE A 68 1.28 6.74 -5.91
C PHE A 68 2.65 6.19 -6.32
N LEU A 69 3.14 5.19 -5.60
CA LEU A 69 4.47 4.61 -5.79
C LEU A 69 4.42 3.42 -6.76
N PRO A 70 5.06 3.50 -7.94
CA PRO A 70 4.89 2.50 -8.99
C PRO A 70 5.59 1.17 -8.68
N LEU A 71 4.92 0.07 -9.03
CA LEU A 71 5.39 -1.30 -8.99
C LEU A 71 5.23 -1.92 -10.38
N LEU A 72 6.27 -2.58 -10.88
CA LEU A 72 6.29 -3.16 -12.22
C LEU A 72 6.03 -4.67 -12.14
N ARG A 73 5.01 -5.15 -12.84
CA ARG A 73 4.77 -6.60 -12.95
C ARG A 73 5.78 -7.21 -13.92
N ASN A 74 6.60 -8.13 -13.41
CA ASN A 74 7.69 -8.76 -14.16
C ASN A 74 7.25 -9.39 -15.49
N SER A 75 6.09 -10.06 -15.50
CA SER A 75 5.67 -10.88 -16.64
C SER A 75 4.92 -10.13 -17.75
N THR A 76 4.34 -8.97 -17.45
CA THR A 76 3.42 -8.28 -18.38
C THR A 76 3.75 -6.80 -18.58
N SER A 77 4.73 -6.26 -17.87
CA SER A 77 5.04 -4.81 -17.82
C SER A 77 3.88 -3.93 -17.34
N GLU A 78 2.83 -4.53 -16.78
CA GLU A 78 1.73 -3.80 -16.14
C GLU A 78 2.24 -3.05 -14.91
N VAL A 79 1.68 -1.87 -14.67
CA VAL A 79 2.04 -1.03 -13.54
C VAL A 79 0.92 -1.05 -12.51
N TYR A 80 1.31 -1.31 -11.26
CA TYR A 80 0.48 -1.14 -10.08
C TYR A 80 1.08 -0.03 -9.22
N TYR A 81 0.30 0.50 -8.28
CA TYR A 81 0.73 1.58 -7.42
C TYR A 81 0.46 1.24 -5.97
N LEU A 82 1.44 1.41 -5.10
CA LEU A 82 1.19 1.52 -3.67
C LEU A 82 0.67 2.91 -3.36
N VAL A 83 -0.39 2.98 -2.57
CA VAL A 83 -0.98 4.23 -2.11
C VAL A 83 -0.33 4.61 -0.79
N HIS A 84 0.71 5.43 -0.84
CA HIS A 84 1.43 5.88 0.35
C HIS A 84 0.78 7.15 0.91
N VAL A 85 0.28 7.09 2.14
CA VAL A 85 -0.47 8.19 2.75
C VAL A 85 0.48 9.18 3.41
N LEU A 86 0.43 10.43 2.97
CA LEU A 86 1.30 11.51 3.44
C LEU A 86 0.65 12.36 4.53
N ASN A 87 -0.68 12.45 4.51
CA ASN A 87 -1.45 13.21 5.49
C ASN A 87 -2.29 12.25 6.35
N VAL A 88 -1.80 11.96 7.55
CA VAL A 88 -2.47 11.06 8.50
C VAL A 88 -3.08 11.90 9.63
N LEU A 89 -4.39 11.77 9.79
CA LEU A 89 -5.12 12.35 10.92
C LEU A 89 -5.40 11.24 11.94
N ASP A 90 -5.11 11.50 13.22
CA ASP A 90 -5.61 10.65 14.30
C ASP A 90 -7.12 10.89 14.49
N ALA A 91 -7.91 10.07 13.80
CA ALA A 91 -9.37 10.15 13.82
C ALA A 91 -10.01 9.03 14.65
N ILE A 92 -9.22 8.19 15.33
CA ILE A 92 -9.73 7.09 16.14
C ILE A 92 -10.02 7.61 17.54
N ASP A 93 -11.29 7.58 17.95
CA ASP A 93 -11.68 7.80 19.34
C ASP A 93 -11.31 6.56 20.16
N GLY A 94 -10.10 6.55 20.71
CA GLY A 94 -9.56 5.43 21.48
C GLY A 94 -10.40 5.06 22.72
N ASP A 95 -11.18 6.00 23.26
CA ASP A 95 -12.05 5.75 24.41
C ASP A 95 -13.32 4.98 24.03
N LYS A 96 -13.77 5.14 22.78
CA LYS A 96 -14.98 4.47 22.25
C LYS A 96 -14.70 3.31 21.31
N ALA A 97 -13.45 3.16 20.86
CA ALA A 97 -13.08 2.09 19.95
C ALA A 97 -13.20 0.71 20.63
N ILE A 98 -14.01 -0.16 20.05
CA ILE A 98 -14.22 -1.52 20.56
C ILE A 98 -13.31 -2.47 19.79
N PHE A 99 -12.21 -2.86 20.43
CA PHE A 99 -11.29 -3.84 19.86
C PHE A 99 -11.63 -5.27 20.32
N LYS A 100 -11.64 -6.22 19.38
CA LYS A 100 -11.71 -7.66 19.67
C LYS A 100 -10.31 -8.26 19.66
N LYS A 101 -9.90 -8.82 20.80
CA LYS A 101 -8.71 -9.66 20.87
C LYS A 101 -9.09 -11.10 20.56
N LEU A 102 -8.57 -11.64 19.47
CA LEU A 102 -8.73 -13.04 19.09
C LEU A 102 -7.92 -13.95 20.03
N ILE A 103 -8.24 -15.23 20.04
CA ILE A 103 -7.55 -16.26 20.87
C ILE A 103 -6.05 -16.32 20.53
N THR A 104 -5.67 -15.98 19.29
CA THR A 104 -4.29 -15.87 18.83
C THR A 104 -3.51 -14.70 19.43
N GLY A 105 -4.19 -13.80 20.15
CA GLY A 105 -3.62 -12.55 20.65
C GLY A 105 -3.69 -11.39 19.66
N LEU A 106 -4.13 -11.63 18.41
CA LEU A 106 -4.35 -10.59 17.41
C LEU A 106 -5.49 -9.66 17.85
N ILE A 107 -5.24 -8.35 17.83
CA ILE A 107 -6.26 -7.33 18.11
C ILE A 107 -6.84 -6.88 16.77
N VAL A 108 -8.17 -6.95 16.65
CA VAL A 108 -8.93 -6.54 15.47
C VAL A 108 -9.90 -5.45 15.92
N GLY A 109 -9.84 -4.28 15.29
CA GLY A 109 -10.74 -3.14 15.50
C GLY A 109 -11.55 -2.86 14.25
#